data_AF-A0A2W6TI66-F1
#
_entry.id   AF-A0A2W6TI66-F1
#
_cell.length_a   1.000
_cell.length_b   1.000
_cell.length_c   1.000
_cell.angle_alpha   90.00
_cell.angle_beta   90.00
_cell.angle_gamma   90.00
#
_symmetry.space_group_name_H-M   'P 1'
#
loop_
_entity.id
_entity.type
_entity.pdbx_description
1 polymer ?
#
loop_
_entity_poly.entity_id
_entity_poly.type
_entity_poly.pdbx_seq_one_letter_code
_entity_poly.pdbx_strand_id
1 'polypeptide(L)'
;MTVHNPPERAVDSQQAVDLVVALQRCLTSFHADQAVPPILDGEAVDRRAALGRYIQARRARAMLFGQSLFSDPAWDILLMLFQADLEDEALTLEQLSETGRLSLNATIGQVGVLERRGLVFEYRGSPNSRRRRALRLTPLAIDAMSSWFSLTFGPDI
;
A
#
# COMPACT_ATOMS: atom_id res chain seq x y z
N MET A 1 -34.91 -43.68 -19.75
CA MET A 1 -35.01 -42.56 -18.79
C MET A 1 -33.59 -42.08 -18.50
N THR A 2 -33.06 -41.22 -19.36
CA THR A 2 -31.69 -40.70 -19.28
C THR A 2 -31.72 -39.29 -18.73
N VAL A 3 -31.16 -39.11 -17.53
CA VAL A 3 -30.98 -37.81 -16.88
C VAL A 3 -29.93 -37.03 -17.68
N HIS A 4 -30.37 -35.97 -18.36
CA HIS A 4 -29.47 -35.03 -19.01
C HIS A 4 -28.92 -34.08 -17.94
N ASN A 5 -27.70 -34.36 -17.46
CA ASN A 5 -26.96 -33.44 -16.61
C ASN A 5 -26.37 -32.33 -17.50
N PRO A 6 -26.79 -31.06 -17.38
CA PRO A 6 -26.17 -29.99 -18.15
C PRO A 6 -24.69 -29.86 -17.75
N PRO A 7 -23.79 -29.54 -18.70
CA PRO A 7 -22.37 -29.42 -18.38
C PRO A 7 -22.18 -28.24 -17.41
N GLU A 8 -21.61 -28.52 -16.24
CA GLU A 8 -21.03 -27.47 -15.39
C GLU A 8 -20.03 -26.68 -16.23
N ARG A 9 -20.34 -25.42 -16.51
CA ARG A 9 -19.40 -24.53 -17.18
C ARG A 9 -18.27 -24.24 -16.19
N ALA A 10 -17.17 -24.96 -16.33
CA ALA A 10 -15.93 -24.64 -15.64
C ALA A 10 -15.56 -23.19 -15.99
N VAL A 11 -15.53 -22.33 -14.96
CA VAL A 11 -15.11 -20.93 -15.11
C VAL A 11 -13.63 -20.95 -15.50
N ASP A 12 -13.28 -20.25 -16.58
CA ASP A 12 -11.90 -20.07 -16.99
C ASP A 12 -11.10 -19.40 -15.85
N SER A 13 -9.88 -19.86 -15.58
CA SER A 13 -9.04 -19.36 -14.50
C SER A 13 -8.88 -17.84 -14.56
N GLN A 14 -8.83 -17.26 -15.77
CA GLN A 14 -8.75 -15.82 -15.95
C GLN A 14 -10.06 -15.11 -15.56
N GLN A 15 -11.22 -15.69 -15.90
CA GLN A 15 -12.52 -15.16 -15.48
C GLN A 15 -12.69 -15.20 -13.96
N ALA A 16 -12.18 -16.25 -13.31
CA ALA A 16 -12.20 -16.35 -11.85
C ALA A 16 -11.35 -15.26 -11.18
N VAL A 17 -10.16 -14.97 -11.73
CA VAL A 17 -9.30 -13.88 -11.28
C VAL A 17 -9.99 -12.52 -11.48
N ASP A 18 -10.58 -12.28 -12.64
CA ASP A 18 -11.28 -11.04 -12.94
C ASP A 18 -12.48 -10.81 -12.01
N LEU A 19 -13.21 -11.89 -11.67
CA LEU A 19 -14.30 -11.88 -10.70
C LEU A 19 -13.83 -11.56 -9.28
N VAL A 20 -12.73 -12.17 -8.82
CA VAL A 20 -12.16 -11.88 -7.49
C VAL A 20 -11.70 -10.42 -7.41
N VAL A 21 -11.04 -9.91 -8.46
CA VAL A 21 -10.63 -8.51 -8.54
C VAL A 21 -11.82 -7.55 -8.55
N ALA A 22 -12.89 -7.87 -9.30
CA ALA A 22 -14.11 -7.08 -9.33
C ALA A 22 -14.83 -7.07 -7.97
N LEU A 23 -14.90 -8.22 -7.30
CA LEU A 23 -15.54 -8.37 -6.00
C LEU A 23 -14.75 -7.64 -4.91
N GLN A 24 -13.42 -7.70 -4.97
CA GLN A 24 -12.54 -6.97 -4.06
C GLN A 24 -12.64 -5.45 -4.28
N ARG A 25 -12.77 -4.97 -5.54
CA ARG A 25 -13.06 -3.56 -5.84
C ARG A 25 -14.40 -3.10 -5.28
N CYS A 26 -15.44 -3.91 -5.42
CA CYS A 26 -16.79 -3.59 -4.95
C CYS A 26 -16.84 -3.52 -3.42
N LEU A 27 -16.22 -4.47 -2.72
CA LEU A 27 -16.11 -4.47 -1.26
C LEU A 27 -15.29 -3.28 -0.75
N THR A 28 -14.19 -2.93 -1.42
CA THR A 28 -13.39 -1.75 -1.06
C THR A 28 -14.18 -0.45 -1.23
N SER A 29 -14.91 -0.29 -2.34
CA SER A 29 -15.78 0.88 -2.56
C SER A 29 -16.90 0.97 -1.51
N PHE A 30 -17.45 -0.17 -1.11
CA PHE A 30 -18.49 -0.24 -0.08
C PHE A 30 -17.97 0.15 1.31
N HIS A 31 -16.72 -0.21 1.63
CA HIS A 31 -16.08 0.22 2.88
C HIS A 31 -15.72 1.71 2.87
N ALA A 32 -15.30 2.27 1.74
CA ALA A 32 -15.01 3.70 1.59
C ALA A 32 -16.25 4.59 1.80
N ASP A 33 -17.43 4.17 1.31
CA ASP A 33 -18.68 4.90 1.52
C ASP A 33 -19.22 4.82 2.96
N GLN A 34 -18.72 3.89 3.78
CA GLN A 34 -19.12 3.73 5.19
C GLN A 34 -18.17 4.36 6.21
N ALA A 35 -17.02 4.88 5.79
CA ALA A 35 -16.09 5.55 6.69
C ALA A 35 -16.54 7.00 6.94
N VAL A 36 -17.09 7.26 8.13
CA VAL A 36 -17.17 8.63 8.66
C VAL A 36 -15.73 9.16 8.78
N PRO A 37 -15.37 10.30 8.17
CA PRO A 37 -14.01 10.83 8.32
C PRO A 37 -13.78 11.15 9.81
N PRO A 38 -12.71 10.64 10.44
CA PRO A 38 -12.37 11.07 11.78
C PRO A 38 -11.97 12.55 11.72
N ILE A 39 -12.86 13.41 12.20
CA ILE A 39 -12.53 14.78 12.55
C ILE A 39 -11.60 14.67 13.76
N LEU A 40 -10.28 14.80 13.58
CA LEU A 40 -9.34 14.99 14.69
C LEU A 40 -7.92 15.33 14.17
N ASP A 41 -7.69 16.61 13.88
CA ASP A 41 -6.36 17.13 13.50
C ASP A 41 -5.29 16.89 14.59
N GLY A 42 -5.70 16.60 15.84
CA GLY A 42 -4.83 16.23 16.96
C GLY A 42 -4.28 14.79 16.90
N GLU A 43 -4.99 13.84 16.26
CA GLU A 43 -4.52 12.45 16.11
C GLU A 43 -3.45 12.32 15.02
N ALA A 44 -3.52 13.15 13.97
CA ALA A 44 -2.61 13.05 12.83
C ALA A 44 -1.15 13.40 13.18
N VAL A 45 -0.92 14.33 14.11
CA VAL A 45 0.43 14.69 14.59
C VAL A 45 1.04 13.55 15.41
N ASP A 46 0.24 12.91 16.26
CA ASP A 46 0.71 11.75 17.04
C ASP A 46 0.96 10.53 16.13
N ARG A 47 0.08 10.30 15.14
CA ARG A 47 0.25 9.24 14.13
C ARG A 47 1.56 9.38 13.36
N ARG A 48 1.87 10.57 12.84
CA ARG A 48 3.13 10.85 12.13
C ARG A 48 4.35 10.64 13.03
N ALA A 49 4.29 11.11 14.27
CA ALA A 49 5.39 10.95 15.21
C ALA A 49 5.64 9.48 15.57
N ALA A 50 4.58 8.71 15.85
CA ALA A 50 4.68 7.28 16.13
C ALA A 50 5.19 6.47 14.93
N LEU A 51 4.68 6.74 13.72
CA LEU A 51 5.15 6.11 12.48
C LEU A 51 6.64 6.41 12.25
N GLY A 52 7.04 7.68 12.42
CA GLY A 52 8.44 8.10 12.29
C GLY A 52 9.36 7.39 13.30
N ARG A 53 8.93 7.26 14.56
CA ARG A 53 9.68 6.48 15.58
C ARG A 53 9.82 5.01 15.18
N TYR A 54 8.76 4.39 14.66
CA TYR A 54 8.80 3.01 14.19
C TYR A 54 9.78 2.81 13.01
N ILE A 55 9.72 3.67 12.00
CA ILE A 55 10.64 3.64 10.85
C ILE A 55 12.08 3.82 11.34
N GLN A 56 12.33 4.75 12.25
CA GLN A 56 13.66 4.98 12.80
C GLN A 56 14.17 3.79 13.61
N ALA A 57 13.31 3.13 14.40
CA ALA A 57 13.66 1.90 15.11
C ALA A 57 14.04 0.77 14.15
N ARG A 58 13.33 0.61 13.02
CA ARG A 58 13.69 -0.35 11.95
C ARG A 58 15.07 -0.03 11.36
N ARG A 59 15.33 1.23 11.04
CA ARG A 59 16.64 1.68 10.51
C ARG A 59 17.77 1.48 11.50
N ALA A 60 17.54 1.70 12.79
CA ALA A 60 18.51 1.46 13.84
C ALA A 60 18.94 -0.01 13.92
N ARG A 61 17.99 -0.95 13.78
CA ARG A 61 18.32 -2.39 13.69
C ARG A 61 19.25 -2.69 12.52
N ALA A 62 18.95 -2.15 11.34
CA ALA A 62 19.78 -2.31 10.14
C ALA A 62 21.18 -1.68 10.30
N MET A 63 21.30 -0.53 10.98
CA MET A 63 22.58 0.13 11.23
C MET A 63 23.47 -0.64 12.22
N LEU A 64 22.87 -1.20 13.29
CA LEU A 64 23.59 -1.88 14.36
C LEU A 64 23.99 -3.32 13.99
N PHE A 65 23.15 -4.03 13.25
CA PHE A 65 23.31 -5.47 12.98
C PHE A 65 23.60 -5.79 11.50
N GLY A 66 23.66 -4.79 10.63
CA GLY A 66 23.93 -4.94 9.20
C GLY A 66 22.70 -4.68 8.32
N GLN A 67 22.89 -3.93 7.24
CA GLN A 67 21.80 -3.34 6.46
C GLN A 67 20.91 -4.37 5.73
N SER A 68 21.45 -5.53 5.38
CA SER A 68 20.73 -6.57 4.65
C SER A 68 20.03 -7.58 5.54
N LEU A 69 20.28 -7.57 6.86
CA LEU A 69 19.80 -8.62 7.77
C LEU A 69 18.28 -8.55 8.04
N PHE A 70 17.71 -7.34 7.98
CA PHE A 70 16.31 -7.07 8.34
C PHE A 70 15.54 -6.32 7.25
N SER A 71 15.74 -6.70 5.99
CA SER A 71 15.09 -6.05 4.85
C SER A 71 13.70 -6.62 4.57
N ASP A 72 12.72 -5.73 4.49
CA ASP A 72 11.41 -6.01 3.85
C ASP A 72 11.09 -4.86 2.90
N PRO A 73 11.65 -4.89 1.67
CA PRO A 73 11.56 -3.78 0.73
C PRO A 73 10.13 -3.38 0.36
N ALA A 74 9.21 -4.35 0.28
CA ALA A 74 7.81 -4.07 -0.02
C ALA A 74 7.15 -3.31 1.14
N TRP A 75 7.40 -3.77 2.36
CA TRP A 75 6.88 -3.11 3.56
C TRP A 75 7.49 -1.72 3.76
N ASP A 76 8.79 -1.56 3.52
CA ASP A 76 9.45 -0.26 3.64
C ASP A 76 8.88 0.76 2.63
N ILE A 77 8.53 0.33 1.41
CA ILE A 77 7.83 1.18 0.42
C ILE A 77 6.43 1.56 0.90
N LEU A 78 5.66 0.62 1.45
CA LEU A 78 4.33 0.90 2.00
C LEU A 78 4.41 1.93 3.14
N LEU A 79 5.38 1.80 4.05
CA LEU A 79 5.60 2.76 5.13
C LEU A 79 5.96 4.16 4.61
N MET A 80 6.85 4.24 3.61
CA MET A 80 7.24 5.52 3.01
C MET A 80 6.06 6.21 2.31
N LEU A 81 5.28 5.46 1.53
CA LEU A 81 4.11 5.99 0.85
C LEU A 81 3.00 6.35 1.83
N PHE A 82 2.81 5.59 2.91
CA PHE A 82 1.86 5.92 3.97
C PHE A 82 2.27 7.20 4.71
N GLN A 83 3.56 7.37 5.01
CA GLN A 83 4.05 8.62 5.60
C GLN A 83 3.81 9.82 4.67
N ALA A 84 4.08 9.67 3.36
CA ALA A 84 3.82 10.72 2.37
C ALA A 84 2.32 11.02 2.23
N ASP A 85 1.46 10.01 2.31
CA ASP A 85 0.00 10.17 2.24
C ASP A 85 -0.54 11.00 3.42
N LEU A 86 0.01 10.83 4.63
CA LEU A 86 -0.32 11.68 5.79
C LEU A 86 0.06 13.16 5.60
N GLU A 87 0.89 13.47 4.60
CA GLU A 87 1.31 14.82 4.22
C GLU A 87 0.66 15.27 2.88
N ASP A 88 -0.28 14.48 2.34
CA ASP A 88 -0.86 14.62 1.00
C ASP A 88 0.22 14.78 -0.10
N GLU A 89 1.31 14.04 0.02
CA GLU A 89 2.41 14.02 -0.94
C GLU A 89 2.36 12.76 -1.83
N ALA A 90 3.20 12.73 -2.85
CA ALA A 90 3.44 11.56 -3.69
C ALA A 90 4.94 11.40 -3.87
N LEU A 91 5.43 10.15 -3.91
CA LEU A 91 6.87 9.87 -4.03
C LEU A 91 7.22 9.34 -5.40
N THR A 92 8.35 9.79 -5.97
CA THR A 92 8.88 9.22 -7.22
C THR A 92 9.68 7.95 -6.95
N LEU A 93 9.89 7.16 -8.00
CA LEU A 93 10.76 5.97 -7.95
C LEU A 93 12.18 6.30 -7.47
N GLU A 94 12.73 7.45 -7.85
CA GLU A 94 14.05 7.88 -7.40
C GLU A 94 14.07 8.19 -5.90
N GLN A 95 13.05 8.88 -5.39
CA GLN A 95 12.92 9.17 -3.95
C GLN A 95 12.79 7.89 -3.13
N LEU A 96 12.01 6.90 -3.62
CA LEU A 96 11.89 5.59 -2.98
C LEU A 96 13.21 4.82 -3.00
N SER A 97 13.94 4.83 -4.11
CA SER A 97 15.23 4.16 -4.26
C SER A 97 16.27 4.74 -3.30
N GLU A 98 16.35 6.07 -3.22
CA GLU A 98 17.27 6.77 -2.32
C GLU A 98 16.92 6.54 -0.86
N THR A 99 15.65 6.74 -0.48
CA THR A 99 15.20 6.64 0.92
C THR A 99 15.18 5.20 1.42
N GLY A 100 14.78 4.26 0.56
CA GLY A 100 14.77 2.82 0.85
C GLY A 100 16.15 2.16 0.74
N ARG A 101 17.18 2.88 0.26
CA ARG A 101 18.54 2.35 0.01
C ARG A 101 18.54 1.11 -0.89
N LEU A 102 17.63 1.08 -1.86
CA LEU A 102 17.52 0.04 -2.88
C LEU A 102 18.08 0.56 -4.20
N SER A 103 18.53 -0.34 -5.08
CA SER A 103 18.77 0.06 -6.48
C SER A 103 17.46 0.45 -7.16
N LEU A 104 17.53 1.28 -8.20
CA LEU A 104 16.34 1.68 -8.94
C LEU A 104 15.61 0.46 -9.54
N ASN A 105 16.36 -0.53 -10.04
CA ASN A 105 15.76 -1.76 -10.57
C ASN A 105 15.05 -2.59 -9.48
N ALA A 106 15.65 -2.70 -8.29
CA ALA A 106 15.00 -3.36 -7.15
C ALA A 106 13.72 -2.62 -6.74
N THR A 107 13.77 -1.28 -6.72
CA THR A 107 12.61 -0.43 -6.41
C THR A 107 11.48 -0.66 -7.41
N ILE A 108 11.78 -0.65 -8.72
CA ILE A 108 10.79 -0.94 -9.78
C ILE A 108 10.20 -2.34 -9.60
N GLY A 109 11.03 -3.34 -9.28
CA GLY A 109 10.56 -4.70 -9.03
C GLY A 109 9.55 -4.78 -7.89
N GLN A 110 9.84 -4.12 -6.76
CA GLN A 110 8.96 -4.09 -5.59
C GLN A 110 7.69 -3.28 -5.83
N VAL A 111 7.80 -2.11 -6.46
CA VAL A 111 6.62 -1.32 -6.87
C VAL A 111 5.72 -2.14 -7.79
N GLY A 112 6.28 -2.84 -8.78
CA GLY A 112 5.49 -3.71 -9.65
C GLY A 112 4.79 -4.85 -8.90
N VAL A 113 5.38 -5.40 -7.84
CA VAL A 113 4.71 -6.38 -6.95
C VAL A 113 3.52 -5.73 -6.24
N LEU A 114 3.69 -4.52 -5.69
CA LEU A 114 2.65 -3.80 -4.98
C LEU A 114 1.52 -3.32 -5.91
N GLU A 115 1.84 -2.86 -7.11
CA GLU A 115 0.88 -2.48 -8.15
C GLU A 115 0.02 -3.68 -8.59
N ARG A 116 0.64 -4.85 -8.86
CA ARG A 116 -0.10 -6.08 -9.19
C ARG A 116 -1.05 -6.53 -8.08
N ARG A 117 -0.76 -6.17 -6.83
CA ARG A 117 -1.63 -6.43 -5.68
C ARG A 117 -2.67 -5.33 -5.43
N GLY A 118 -2.69 -4.28 -6.26
CA GLY A 118 -3.60 -3.15 -6.11
C GLY A 118 -3.31 -2.29 -4.88
N LEU A 119 -2.07 -2.28 -4.39
CA LEU A 119 -1.67 -1.52 -3.20
C LEU A 119 -1.07 -0.15 -3.52
N VAL A 120 -0.46 -0.02 -4.69
CA VAL A 120 0.19 1.22 -5.17
C VAL A 120 -0.34 1.55 -6.55
N PHE A 121 -0.44 2.83 -6.87
CA PHE A 121 -0.76 3.31 -8.21
C PHE A 121 0.11 4.50 -8.62
N GLU A 122 0.28 4.68 -9.93
CA GLU A 122 0.94 5.85 -10.51
C GLU A 122 0.06 7.09 -10.33
N TYR A 123 0.53 8.04 -9.52
CA TYR A 123 -0.10 9.34 -9.35
C TYR A 123 0.33 10.29 -10.46
N ARG A 124 -0.62 10.60 -11.34
CA ARG A 124 -0.47 11.65 -12.35
C ARG A 124 -1.03 12.94 -11.77
N GLY A 125 -0.14 13.85 -11.39
CA GLY A 125 -0.53 15.23 -11.07
C GLY A 125 -1.04 15.99 -12.30
N SER A 126 -0.92 17.32 -12.30
CA SER A 126 -1.39 18.18 -13.39
C SER A 126 -0.94 17.69 -14.80
N PRO A 127 -1.81 17.74 -15.83
CA PRO A 127 -1.54 17.21 -17.18
C PRO A 127 -0.27 17.75 -17.86
N ASN A 128 0.18 18.95 -17.47
CA ASN A 128 1.38 19.60 -18.03
C ASN A 128 2.67 19.28 -17.26
N SER A 129 2.57 18.53 -16.18
CA SER A 129 3.73 18.10 -15.44
C SER A 129 4.40 16.96 -16.22
N ARG A 130 5.49 17.29 -16.93
CA ARG A 130 6.57 16.35 -17.33
C ARG A 130 7.19 15.62 -16.13
N ARG A 131 6.55 15.60 -14.96
CA ARG A 131 7.13 15.12 -13.71
C ARG A 131 7.16 13.60 -13.74
N ARG A 132 8.29 13.12 -13.22
CA ARG A 132 8.66 11.72 -13.02
C ARG A 132 7.48 10.95 -12.42
N ARG A 133 7.37 9.66 -12.75
CA ARG A 133 6.32 8.78 -12.25
C ARG A 133 6.28 8.84 -10.72
N ALA A 134 5.30 9.55 -10.20
CA ALA A 134 5.02 9.63 -8.77
C ALA A 134 4.03 8.53 -8.41
N LEU A 135 4.09 8.09 -7.16
CA LEU A 135 3.35 6.93 -6.66
C LEU A 135 2.59 7.34 -5.40
N ARG A 136 1.40 6.77 -5.24
CA ARG A 136 0.59 6.85 -4.03
C ARG A 136 0.04 5.48 -3.66
N LEU A 137 -0.36 5.33 -2.40
CA LEU A 137 -1.15 4.19 -1.95
C LEU A 137 -2.55 4.24 -2.54
N THR A 138 -3.09 3.09 -2.93
CA THR A 138 -4.53 3.00 -3.27
C THR A 138 -5.39 3.21 -2.03
N PRO A 139 -6.68 3.56 -2.15
CA PRO A 139 -7.59 3.64 -1.01
C PRO A 139 -7.57 2.38 -0.15
N LEU A 140 -7.56 1.20 -0.79
CA LEU A 140 -7.43 -0.10 -0.12
C LEU A 140 -6.17 -0.17 0.76
N ALA A 141 -5.04 0.28 0.24
CA ALA A 141 -3.79 0.26 0.98
C ALA A 141 -3.78 1.29 2.12
N ILE A 142 -4.40 2.46 1.94
CA ILE A 142 -4.55 3.46 3.01
C ILE A 142 -5.38 2.88 4.16
N ASP A 143 -6.49 2.21 3.88
CA ASP A 143 -7.34 1.58 4.89
C ASP A 143 -6.59 0.46 5.64
N ALA A 144 -5.85 -0.38 4.89
CA ALA A 144 -5.05 -1.45 5.46
C ALA A 144 -3.91 -0.91 6.34
N MET A 145 -3.20 0.12 5.89
CA MET A 145 -2.13 0.76 6.65
C MET A 145 -2.66 1.47 7.90
N SER A 146 -3.82 2.11 7.80
CA SER A 146 -4.50 2.74 8.94
C SER A 146 -4.94 1.70 9.97
N SER A 147 -5.49 0.58 9.52
CA SER A 147 -5.87 -0.54 10.39
C SER A 147 -4.66 -1.16 11.09
N TRP A 148 -3.58 -1.42 10.34
CA TRP A 148 -2.31 -1.90 10.90
C TRP A 148 -1.76 -0.91 11.94
N PHE A 149 -1.77 0.39 11.63
CA PHE A 149 -1.28 1.42 12.53
C PHE A 149 -2.09 1.41 13.85
N SER A 150 -3.42 1.41 13.77
CA SER A 150 -4.28 1.35 14.94
C SER A 150 -4.07 0.08 15.78
N LEU A 151 -3.88 -1.09 15.15
CA LEU A 151 -3.58 -2.33 15.86
C LEU A 151 -2.20 -2.34 16.52
N THR A 152 -1.24 -1.58 15.98
CA THR A 152 0.16 -1.58 16.44
C THR A 152 0.44 -0.49 17.48
N PHE A 153 -0.24 0.65 17.37
CA PHE A 153 0.02 1.85 18.18
C PHE A 153 -1.23 2.42 18.86
N GLY A 154 -2.40 1.82 18.64
CA GLY A 154 -3.61 2.20 19.36
C GLY A 154 -3.47 1.93 20.87
N PRO A 155 -4.31 2.58 21.70
CA PRO A 155 -4.34 2.28 23.13
C PRO A 155 -4.66 0.79 23.33
N ASP A 156 -3.97 0.16 24.28
CA ASP A 156 -4.20 -1.25 24.63
C ASP A 156 -5.70 -1.49 24.84
N ILE A 157 -6.28 -2.45 24.10
CA ILE A 157 -7.68 -2.90 24.25
C ILE A 157 -7.80 -3.72 25.53
#